data_AF-A0A7C7VK69-F1
#
_entry.id   AF-A0A7C7VK69-F1
#
_cell.length_a   1.000
_cell.length_b   1.000
_cell.length_c   1.000
_cell.angle_alpha   90.00
_cell.angle_beta   90.00
_cell.angle_gamma   90.00
#
_symmetry.space_group_name_H-M   'P 1'
#
loop_
_entity.id
_entity.type
_entity.pdbx_description
1 polymer ?
#
loop_
_entity_poly.entity_id
_entity_poly.type
_entity_poly.pdbx_seq_one_letter_code
_entity_poly.pdbx_strand_id
1 'polypeptide(L)'
;MEEPLGEIPSPSLDVYSYFSVIASASGKGSKARRERLLSELLGRAGEVEAKYIIKNIFGEMQHGVGEGVMMDAIAKAAGVNTALVRRASMFSGDLGQATP
;
A
#
# COMPACT_ATOMS: atom_id res chain seq x y z
N MET A 1 -5.79 16.27 22.32
CA MET A 1 -4.64 16.95 21.73
C MET A 1 -4.03 15.94 20.77
N GLU A 2 -4.44 15.96 19.50
CA GLU A 2 -3.82 15.10 18.49
C GLU A 2 -2.45 15.70 18.17
N GLU A 3 -1.38 14.93 18.37
CA GLU A 3 -0.07 15.34 17.89
C GLU A 3 -0.11 15.47 16.37
N PRO A 4 0.51 16.52 15.78
CA PRO A 4 0.63 16.60 14.34
C PRO A 4 1.36 15.35 13.87
N LEU A 5 0.80 14.66 12.88
CA LEU A 5 1.50 13.60 12.16
C LEU A 5 2.82 14.22 11.67
N GLY A 6 3.93 13.85 12.29
CA GLY A 6 5.26 14.28 11.86
C GLY A 6 5.43 13.97 10.37
N GLU A 7 6.40 14.64 9.73
CA GLU A 7 6.69 14.46 8.31
C GLU A 7 6.77 12.97 7.97
N ILE A 8 5.80 12.47 7.20
CA ILE A 8 5.77 11.06 6.83
C ILE A 8 6.95 10.86 5.88
N PRO A 9 7.95 10.03 6.22
CA PRO A 9 9.07 9.81 5.33
C PRO A 9 8.55 9.22 4.03
N SER A 10 8.84 9.89 2.91
CA SER A 10 8.54 9.37 1.60
C SER A 10 9.39 8.12 1.34
N PRO A 11 8.82 7.03 0.82
CA PRO A 11 9.62 5.88 0.43
C PRO A 11 10.67 6.31 -0.59
N SER A 12 11.89 5.79 -0.44
CA SER A 12 13.02 6.07 -1.33
C SER A 12 12.89 5.38 -2.70
N LEU A 13 11.91 4.47 -2.82
CA LEU A 13 11.67 3.62 -3.98
C LEU A 13 10.20 3.65 -4.39
N ASP A 14 9.95 3.58 -5.70
CA ASP A 14 8.62 3.31 -6.24
C ASP A 14 8.30 1.81 -6.16
N VAL A 15 7.89 1.37 -4.96
CA VAL A 15 7.56 -0.04 -4.68
C VAL A 15 6.37 -0.52 -5.52
N TYR A 16 5.39 0.36 -5.78
CA TYR A 16 4.19 0.01 -6.54
C TYR A 16 4.56 -0.40 -7.97
N SER A 17 5.36 0.41 -8.66
CA SER A 17 5.84 0.09 -10.01
C SER A 17 6.60 -1.25 -10.07
N TYR A 18 7.48 -1.50 -9.10
CA TYR A 18 8.17 -2.80 -9.00
C TYR A 18 7.19 -3.96 -8.84
N PHE A 19 6.20 -3.83 -7.95
CA PHE A 19 5.18 -4.86 -7.74
C PHE A 19 4.30 -5.08 -8.98
N SER A 20 3.94 -4.02 -9.71
CA SER A 20 3.21 -4.14 -10.98
C SER A 20 4.02 -4.92 -12.02
N VAL A 21 5.32 -4.66 -12.14
CA VAL A 21 6.20 -5.39 -13.07
C VAL A 21 6.36 -6.85 -12.64
N ILE A 22 6.52 -7.13 -11.34
CA ILE A 22 6.57 -8.50 -10.79
C ILE A 22 5.26 -9.25 -11.10
N ALA A 23 4.11 -8.60 -10.90
CA ALA A 23 2.79 -9.18 -11.14
C ALA A 23 2.55 -9.47 -12.64
N SER A 24 3.09 -8.66 -13.53
CA SER A 24 2.99 -8.88 -14.99
C SER A 24 3.84 -10.06 -15.52
N ALA A 25 4.80 -10.55 -14.73
CA ALA A 25 5.71 -11.62 -15.17
C ALA A 25 4.99 -12.98 -15.22
N SER A 26 4.82 -13.51 -16.43
CA SER A 26 4.13 -14.79 -16.68
C SER A 26 4.91 -15.70 -17.64
N GLY A 27 4.51 -16.97 -17.74
CA GLY A 27 5.13 -17.95 -18.62
C GLY A 27 6.46 -18.55 -18.12
N LYS A 28 7.19 -19.20 -19.03
CA LYS A 28 8.46 -19.89 -18.74
C LYS A 28 9.53 -18.88 -18.31
N GLY A 29 10.18 -19.15 -17.18
CA GLY A 29 11.19 -18.23 -16.61
C GLY A 29 10.61 -17.10 -15.75
N SER A 30 9.30 -16.98 -15.62
CA SER A 30 8.66 -15.96 -14.77
C SER A 30 9.10 -16.03 -13.30
N LYS A 31 9.36 -17.24 -12.77
CA LYS A 31 9.89 -17.41 -11.40
C LYS A 31 11.22 -16.69 -11.22
N ALA A 32 12.22 -17.02 -12.06
CA ALA A 32 13.55 -16.39 -11.99
C ALA A 32 13.49 -14.87 -12.22
N ARG A 33 12.59 -14.41 -13.10
CA ARG A 33 12.36 -12.97 -13.32
C ARG A 33 11.80 -12.29 -12.06
N ARG A 34 10.81 -12.89 -11.40
CA ARG A 34 10.23 -12.35 -10.15
C ARG A 34 11.25 -12.34 -9.02
N GLU A 35 12.04 -13.40 -8.87
CA GLU A 35 13.13 -13.48 -7.90
C GLU A 35 14.16 -12.38 -8.12
N ARG A 36 14.62 -12.18 -9.36
CA ARG A 36 15.56 -11.12 -9.70
C ARG A 36 15.02 -9.72 -9.36
N LEU A 37 13.79 -9.42 -9.78
CA LEU A 37 13.16 -8.11 -9.51
C LEU A 37 12.99 -7.87 -8.01
N LEU A 38 12.65 -8.90 -7.23
CA LEU A 38 12.52 -8.81 -5.79
C LEU A 38 13.88 -8.59 -5.11
N SER A 39 14.92 -9.29 -5.56
CA SER A 39 16.30 -9.07 -5.09
C SER A 39 16.80 -7.66 -5.41
N GLU A 40 16.51 -7.13 -6.59
CA GLU A 40 16.85 -5.76 -6.97
C GLU A 40 16.11 -4.73 -6.10
N LEU A 41 14.83 -4.95 -5.81
CA LEU A 41 14.04 -4.09 -4.93
C LEU A 41 14.60 -4.08 -3.50
N LEU A 42 14.78 -5.25 -2.90
CA LEU A 42 15.27 -5.38 -1.52
C LEU A 42 16.72 -4.93 -1.37
N GLY A 43 17.55 -5.08 -2.40
CA GLY A 43 18.93 -4.60 -2.40
C GLY A 43 19.07 -3.08 -2.43
N ARG A 44 18.02 -2.35 -2.84
CA ARG A 44 17.97 -0.89 -2.84
C ARG A 44 17.23 -0.31 -1.63
N ALA A 45 16.42 -1.11 -0.96
CA ALA A 45 15.59 -0.67 0.15
C ALA A 45 16.43 -0.47 1.43
N GLY A 46 16.12 0.58 2.20
CA GLY A 46 16.64 0.72 3.55
C GLY A 46 16.11 -0.36 4.49
N GLU A 47 16.72 -0.54 5.67
CA GLU A 47 16.35 -1.60 6.63
C GLU A 47 14.86 -1.58 7.01
N VAL A 48 14.32 -0.38 7.26
CA VAL A 48 12.91 -0.19 7.62
C VAL A 48 12.00 -0.51 6.43
N GLU A 49 12.34 -0.05 5.23
CA GLU A 49 11.57 -0.29 4.01
C GLU A 49 11.53 -1.79 3.67
N ALA A 50 12.68 -2.46 3.70
CA ALA A 50 12.80 -3.89 3.43
C ALA A 50 11.90 -4.71 4.37
N LYS A 51 11.87 -4.38 5.67
CA LYS A 51 10.98 -5.01 6.65
C LYS A 51 9.51 -4.89 6.25
N TYR A 52 9.05 -3.71 5.85
CA TYR A 52 7.65 -3.49 5.49
C TYR A 52 7.29 -4.08 4.13
N ILE A 53 8.21 -4.06 3.15
CA ILE A 53 8.04 -4.73 1.85
C ILE A 53 7.83 -6.23 2.06
N ILE A 54 8.66 -6.87 2.89
CA ILE A 54 8.54 -8.30 3.21
C ILE A 54 7.22 -8.60 3.91
N LYS A 55 6.85 -7.81 4.93
CA LYS A 55 5.56 -7.97 5.61
C LYS A 55 4.37 -7.83 4.67
N ASN A 56 4.44 -6.91 3.71
CA ASN A 56 3.39 -6.72 2.72
C ASN A 56 3.23 -7.95 1.82
N ILE A 57 4.34 -8.52 1.33
CA ILE A 57 4.35 -9.72 0.48
C ILE A 57 3.70 -10.92 1.18
N PHE A 58 3.96 -11.10 2.47
CA PHE A 58 3.38 -12.19 3.26
C PHE A 58 2.00 -11.87 3.85
N GLY A 59 1.50 -10.64 3.71
CA GLY A 59 0.23 -10.22 4.31
C GLY A 59 0.29 -10.04 5.84
N GLU A 60 1.46 -9.85 6.42
CA GLU A 60 1.73 -9.83 7.86
C GLU A 60 1.93 -8.40 8.42
N MET A 61 1.25 -7.42 7.83
CA MET A 61 1.40 -6.02 8.24
C MET A 61 0.97 -5.78 9.69
N GLN A 62 -0.09 -6.47 10.16
CA GLN A 62 -0.56 -6.52 11.55
C GLN A 62 -0.68 -5.13 12.25
N HIS A 63 -0.97 -4.07 11.49
CA HIS A 63 -1.13 -2.71 12.04
C HIS A 63 -2.53 -2.45 12.63
N GLY A 64 -3.44 -3.43 12.59
CA GLY A 64 -4.82 -3.28 13.11
C GLY A 64 -5.70 -2.30 12.32
N VAL A 65 -5.21 -1.80 11.19
CA VAL A 65 -5.97 -0.89 10.30
C VAL A 65 -6.70 -1.75 9.28
N GLY A 66 -8.02 -1.82 9.41
CA GLY A 66 -8.90 -2.41 8.41
C GLY A 66 -9.51 -1.34 7.51
N GLU A 67 -10.32 -1.80 6.56
CA GLU A 67 -11.07 -0.97 5.62
C GLU A 67 -11.92 0.11 6.33
N GLY A 68 -12.60 -0.22 7.43
CA GLY A 68 -13.38 0.77 8.19
C GLY A 68 -12.53 1.92 8.75
N VAL A 69 -11.36 1.60 9.31
CA VAL A 69 -10.42 2.62 9.85
C VAL A 69 -9.86 3.48 8.72
N MET A 70 -9.60 2.89 7.55
CA MET A 70 -9.19 3.64 6.35
C MET A 70 -10.27 4.60 5.86
N MET A 71 -11.54 4.17 5.83
CA MET A 71 -12.65 5.05 5.44
C MET A 71 -12.77 6.27 6.37
N ASP A 72 -12.63 6.08 7.68
CA ASP A 72 -12.66 7.16 8.66
C ASP A 72 -11.49 8.14 8.46
N ALA A 73 -10.29 7.61 8.20
CA ALA A 73 -9.11 8.43 7.93
C ALA A 73 -9.27 9.25 6.63
N ILE A 74 -9.77 8.65 5.56
CA ILE A 74 -10.05 9.33 4.28
C ILE A 74 -11.10 10.43 4.47
N ALA A 75 -12.19 10.13 5.18
CA ALA A 75 -13.25 11.08 5.47
C ALA A 75 -12.71 12.29 6.26
N LYS A 76 -11.88 12.02 7.27
CA LYS A 76 -11.20 13.05 8.06
C LYS A 76 -10.26 13.90 7.19
N ALA A 77 -9.44 13.27 6.36
CA ALA A 77 -8.47 13.95 5.49
C ALA A 77 -9.16 14.82 4.42
N ALA A 78 -10.28 14.35 3.88
CA ALA A 78 -11.06 15.08 2.88
C ALA A 78 -12.08 16.07 3.46
N GLY A 79 -12.26 16.10 4.80
CA GLY A 79 -13.25 16.96 5.45
C GLY A 79 -14.71 16.61 5.13
N VAL A 80 -14.99 15.35 4.77
CA VAL A 80 -16.32 14.87 4.41
C VAL A 80 -16.86 13.89 5.46
N ASN A 81 -18.16 13.63 5.41
CA ASN A 81 -18.78 12.63 6.27
C ASN A 81 -18.37 11.20 5.85
N THR A 82 -17.92 10.35 6.80
CA THR A 82 -17.58 8.94 6.54
C THR A 82 -18.70 8.18 5.80
N ALA A 83 -19.98 8.50 6.05
CA ALA A 83 -21.10 7.87 5.35
C ALA A 83 -21.10 8.13 3.83
N LEU A 84 -20.45 9.20 3.35
CA LEU A 84 -20.25 9.43 1.92
C LEU A 84 -19.15 8.51 1.38
N VAL A 85 -18.00 8.44 2.05
CA VAL A 85 -16.87 7.57 1.67
C VAL A 85 -17.29 6.11 1.65
N ARG A 86 -18.04 5.66 2.68
CA ARG A 86 -18.59 4.29 2.74
C ARG A 86 -19.54 4.01 1.58
N ARG A 87 -20.42 4.95 1.22
CA ARG A 87 -21.33 4.78 0.06
C ARG A 87 -20.57 4.71 -1.26
N ALA A 88 -19.56 5.55 -1.44
CA ALA A 88 -18.71 5.53 -2.64
C ALA A 88 -17.93 4.20 -2.76
N SER A 89 -17.39 3.69 -1.65
CA SER A 89 -16.74 2.39 -1.59
C SER A 89 -17.70 1.23 -1.90
N MET A 90 -18.90 1.23 -1.32
CA MET A 90 -19.92 0.21 -1.64
C MET A 90 -20.33 0.21 -3.11
N PHE A 91 -20.33 1.38 -3.76
CA PHE A 91 -20.67 1.51 -5.17
C PHE A 91 -19.54 1.09 -6.11
N SER A 92 -18.30 1.48 -5.81
CA SER A 92 -17.12 1.17 -6.63
C SER A 92 -16.56 -0.24 -6.38
N GLY A 93 -16.80 -0.82 -5.20
CA GLY A 93 -16.15 -2.04 -4.75
C GLY A 93 -14.65 -1.88 -4.47
N ASP A 94 -14.12 -0.66 -4.55
CA ASP A 94 -12.70 -0.34 -4.42
C ASP A 94 -12.54 0.96 -3.62
N LEU A 95 -11.95 0.84 -2.42
CA LEU A 95 -11.64 1.98 -1.57
C LEU A 95 -10.71 3.00 -2.24
N GLY A 96 -9.79 2.56 -3.10
CA GLY A 96 -8.86 3.46 -3.78
C GLY A 96 -9.59 4.47 -4.67
N GLN A 97 -10.73 4.07 -5.23
CA GLN A 97 -11.60 4.91 -6.07
C GLN A 97 -12.57 5.78 -5.24
N ALA A 98 -12.68 5.54 -3.92
CA ALA A 98 -13.55 6.30 -3.03
C ALA A 98 -12.87 7.56 -2.44
N THR A 99 -11.60 7.79 -2.79
CA THR A 99 -10.84 9.01 -2.48
C THR A 99 -11.31 10.14 -3.42
N PRO A 100 -11.74 11.31 -2.90
CA PRO A 100 -12.22 12.42 -3.72
C PRO A 100 -11.12 13.09 -4.55
#